data_AF-A0A3C8C8A5-F1
#
_entry.id   AF-A0A3C8C8A5-F1
#
_cell.length_a   1.000
_cell.length_b   1.000
_cell.length_c   1.000
_cell.angle_alpha   90.00
_cell.angle_beta   90.00
_cell.angle_gamma   90.00
#
_symmetry.space_group_name_H-M   'P 1'
#
loop_
_entity.id
_entity.type
_entity.pdbx_description
1 polymer ?
#
loop_
_entity_poly.entity_id
_entity_poly.type
_entity_poly.pdbx_seq_one_letter_code
_entity_poly.pdbx_strand_id
1 'polypeptide(L)'
;IIGCVGKMDPPLTPDLKGKASMIDHLTGRTHEMKQKFREELLSTRIEDLKGYAPLFEKIRDGGHICALGNEDKLKKSKSIFSQLVKVFN
;
A
#
# COMPACT_ATOMS: atom_id res chain seq x y z
N ILE A 1 5.08 6.49 12.70
CA ILE A 1 5.50 5.29 13.46
C ILE A 1 4.36 4.72 14.31
N ILE A 2 3.85 5.42 15.34
CA ILE A 2 2.78 4.92 16.23
C ILE A 2 1.56 4.38 15.47
N GLY A 3 1.06 5.12 14.47
CA GLY A 3 -0.07 4.67 13.65
C GLY A 3 0.20 3.39 12.84
N CYS A 4 1.46 3.15 12.44
CA CYS A 4 1.85 1.91 11.77
C CYS A 4 1.89 0.73 12.74
N VAL A 5 2.41 0.95 13.96
CA VAL A 5 2.41 -0.08 15.03
C VAL A 5 0.98 -0.47 15.39
N GLY A 6 0.08 0.50 15.52
CA GLY A 6 -1.34 0.21 15.80
C GLY A 6 -2.03 -0.64 14.72
N LYS A 7 -1.60 -0.52 13.44
CA LYS A 7 -2.08 -1.40 12.36
C LYS A 7 -1.42 -2.78 12.36
N MET A 8 -0.22 -2.90 12.91
CA MET A 8 0.51 -4.17 13.01
C MET A 8 -0.09 -5.08 14.09
N ASP A 9 -0.48 -4.50 15.22
CA ASP A 9 -1.02 -5.21 16.39
C ASP A 9 -2.47 -4.79 16.70
N PRO A 10 -3.43 -4.99 15.78
CA PRO A 10 -4.82 -4.72 16.06
C PRO A 10 -5.37 -5.74 17.08
N PRO A 11 -6.40 -5.39 17.86
CA PRO A 11 -7.13 -6.39 18.64
C PRO A 11 -7.79 -7.40 17.69
N LEU A 12 -7.53 -8.69 17.87
CA LEU A 12 -8.06 -9.76 17.04
C LEU A 12 -8.92 -10.74 17.85
N THR A 13 -10.08 -11.10 17.31
CA THR A 13 -10.90 -12.24 17.75
C THR A 13 -10.18 -13.56 17.45
N PRO A 14 -10.58 -14.69 18.08
CA PRO A 14 -10.00 -15.99 17.79
C PRO A 14 -10.04 -16.39 16.31
N ASP A 15 -11.14 -16.12 15.60
CA ASP A 15 -11.26 -16.46 14.18
C ASP A 15 -10.27 -15.65 13.31
N LEU A 16 -10.09 -14.36 13.61
CA LEU A 16 -9.17 -13.49 12.89
C LEU A 16 -7.71 -13.89 13.13
N LYS A 17 -7.37 -14.35 14.33
CA LYS A 17 -6.04 -14.92 14.62
C LYS A 17 -5.78 -16.17 13.77
N GLY A 18 -6.77 -17.05 13.65
CA GLY A 18 -6.69 -18.24 12.78
C GLY A 18 -6.48 -17.88 11.31
N LYS A 19 -7.26 -16.94 10.78
CA LYS A 19 -7.12 -16.44 9.40
C LYS A 19 -5.74 -15.83 9.15
N ALA A 20 -5.25 -14.99 10.07
CA ALA A 20 -3.92 -14.39 9.96
C ALA A 20 -2.82 -15.47 9.95
N SER A 21 -2.91 -16.49 10.81
CA SER A 21 -1.97 -17.61 10.83
C SER A 21 -1.99 -18.42 9.54
N MET A 22 -3.17 -18.65 8.95
CA MET A 22 -3.30 -19.34 7.67
C MET A 22 -2.67 -18.53 6.53
N ILE A 23 -2.92 -17.23 6.46
CA ILE A 23 -2.31 -16.34 5.47
C ILE A 23 -0.79 -16.35 5.63
N ASP A 24 -0.28 -16.26 6.86
CA ASP A 24 1.15 -16.32 7.14
C ASP A 24 1.77 -17.61 6.60
N HIS A 25 1.13 -18.75 6.86
CA HIS A 25 1.59 -20.05 6.37
C HIS A 25 1.59 -20.13 4.83
N LEU A 26 0.49 -19.72 4.19
CA LEU A 26 0.34 -19.78 2.73
C LEU A 26 1.27 -18.82 1.98
N THR A 27 1.61 -17.68 2.58
CA THR A 27 2.51 -16.67 1.99
C THR A 27 3.97 -16.86 2.40
N GLY A 28 4.27 -17.85 3.24
CA GLY A 28 5.62 -18.07 3.78
C GLY A 28 6.09 -16.95 4.72
N ARG A 29 5.18 -16.14 5.27
CA ARG A 29 5.53 -15.04 6.17
C ARG A 29 5.88 -15.60 7.55
N THR A 30 7.17 -15.60 7.87
CA THR A 30 7.67 -16.17 9.13
C THR A 30 7.54 -15.21 10.32
N HIS A 31 7.74 -15.74 11.53
CA HIS A 31 7.78 -14.92 12.74
C HIS A 31 8.97 -13.96 12.72
N GLU A 32 10.13 -14.43 12.27
CA GLU A 32 11.37 -13.65 12.16
C GLU A 32 11.19 -12.45 11.21
N MET A 33 10.50 -12.65 10.07
CA MET A 33 10.17 -11.56 9.16
C MET A 33 9.29 -10.50 9.82
N LYS A 34 8.28 -10.92 10.59
CA LYS A 34 7.40 -10.00 11.34
C LYS A 34 8.17 -9.23 12.41
N GLN A 35 9.08 -9.91 13.12
CA GLN A 35 9.91 -9.28 14.15
C GLN A 35 10.88 -8.27 13.53
N LYS A 36 11.57 -8.64 12.46
CA LYS A 36 12.45 -7.73 11.71
C LYS A 36 11.70 -6.49 11.22
N PHE A 37 10.50 -6.67 10.65
CA PHE A 37 9.69 -5.54 10.21
C PHE A 37 9.29 -4.59 11.36
N ARG A 38 9.03 -5.14 12.55
CA ARG A 38 8.77 -4.34 13.75
C ARG A 38 9.99 -3.52 14.16
N GLU A 39 11.18 -4.12 14.16
CA GLU A 39 12.44 -3.45 14.51
C GLU A 39 12.78 -2.33 13.51
N GLU A 40 12.63 -2.59 12.21
CA GLU A 40 12.80 -1.58 11.15
C GLU A 40 11.82 -0.41 11.33
N LEU A 41 10.55 -0.70 11.64
CA LEU A 41 9.55 0.34 11.90
C LEU A 41 9.87 1.18 13.14
N LEU A 42 10.30 0.54 14.23
CA LEU A 42 10.61 1.23 15.49
C LEU A 42 11.92 2.04 15.42
N SER A 43 12.86 1.61 14.57
CA SER A 43 14.15 2.28 14.36
C SER A 43 14.14 3.38 13.29
N THR A 44 13.00 3.58 12.61
CA THR A 44 12.87 4.55 11.52
C THR A 44 13.27 5.97 11.95
N ARG A 45 14.10 6.62 11.14
CA ARG A 45 14.60 7.99 11.33
C ARG A 45 14.11 8.92 10.21
N ILE A 46 14.42 10.20 10.34
CA ILE A 46 14.03 11.21 9.35
C ILE A 46 14.76 11.02 8.01
N GLU A 47 15.98 10.49 8.05
CA GLU A 47 16.78 10.18 6.87
C GLU A 47 16.12 9.09 6.02
N ASP A 48 15.54 8.07 6.66
CA ASP A 48 14.82 7.00 5.96
C ASP A 48 13.62 7.58 5.19
N LEU A 49 12.87 8.50 5.82
CA LEU A 49 11.73 9.15 5.18
C LEU A 49 12.15 10.01 3.97
N LYS A 50 13.22 10.80 4.13
CA LYS A 50 13.76 11.62 3.03
C LYS A 50 14.35 10.74 1.92
N GLY A 51 14.90 9.58 2.27
CA GLY A 51 15.44 8.59 1.34
C GLY A 51 14.41 8.03 0.35
N TYR A 52 13.10 8.16 0.64
CA TYR A 52 12.05 7.78 -0.31
C TYR A 52 11.80 8.82 -1.42
N ALA A 53 12.34 10.04 -1.34
CA ALA A 53 12.08 11.07 -2.36
C ALA A 53 12.42 10.62 -3.80
N PRO A 54 13.55 9.95 -4.08
CA PRO A 54 13.85 9.45 -5.42
C PRO A 54 12.86 8.39 -5.92
N LEU A 55 12.23 7.62 -5.03
CA LEU A 55 11.18 6.67 -5.41
C LEU A 55 9.94 7.42 -5.91
N PHE A 56 9.53 8.49 -5.22
CA PHE A 56 8.39 9.30 -5.64
C PHE A 56 8.66 10.06 -6.94
N GLU A 57 9.89 10.51 -7.19
CA GLU A 57 10.28 11.10 -8.48
C GLU A 57 10.13 10.09 -9.62
N LYS A 58 10.59 8.85 -9.43
CA LYS A 58 10.40 7.77 -10.42
C LYS A 58 8.92 7.49 -10.70
N ILE A 59 8.08 7.49 -9.65
CA ILE A 59 6.63 7.30 -9.80
C ILE A 59 6.00 8.49 -10.55
N ARG A 60 6.44 9.73 -10.27
CA ARG A 60 5.96 10.92 -10.98
C ARG A 60 6.31 10.87 -12.46
N ASP A 61 7.53 10.49 -12.79
CA ASP A 61 8.07 10.60 -14.15
C ASP A 61 7.69 9.40 -15.04
N GLY A 62 7.50 8.21 -14.46
CA GLY A 62 7.21 6.97 -15.20
C GLY A 62 5.95 6.22 -14.77
N GLY A 63 5.20 6.73 -13.79
CA GLY A 63 3.99 6.09 -13.29
C GLY A 63 2.80 6.20 -14.26
N HIS A 64 1.84 5.28 -14.09
CA HIS A 64 0.58 5.34 -14.83
C HIS A 64 -0.51 6.02 -14.00
N ILE A 65 -1.24 6.93 -14.64
CA ILE A 65 -2.40 7.59 -14.04
C ILE A 65 -3.64 6.78 -14.40
N CYS A 66 -4.36 6.28 -13.40
CA CYS A 66 -5.61 5.56 -13.56
C CYS A 66 -6.67 6.15 -12.64
N ALA A 67 -7.87 6.40 -13.15
CA ALA A 67 -9.00 6.92 -12.39
C ALA A 67 -10.30 6.21 -12.78
N LEU A 68 -11.10 5.85 -11.79
CA LEU A 68 -12.47 5.38 -11.96
C LEU A 68 -13.43 6.52 -11.58
N GLY A 69 -14.36 6.86 -12.47
CA GLY A 69 -15.23 7.99 -12.22
C GLY A 69 -16.34 8.17 -13.25
N ASN A 70 -17.10 9.25 -13.08
CA ASN A 70 -18.19 9.61 -13.99
C ASN A 70 -17.66 9.87 -15.40
N GLU A 71 -18.33 9.27 -16.39
CA GLU A 71 -17.93 9.28 -17.79
C GLU A 71 -17.80 10.70 -18.36
N ASP A 72 -18.75 11.60 -18.08
CA ASP A 72 -18.70 12.97 -18.60
C ASP A 72 -17.54 13.77 -18.02
N LYS A 73 -17.24 13.60 -16.73
CA LYS A 73 -16.08 14.24 -16.08
C LYS A 73 -14.77 13.73 -16.67
N LEU A 74 -14.64 12.42 -16.88
CA LEU A 74 -13.44 11.82 -17.45
C LEU A 74 -13.25 12.22 -18.92
N LYS A 75 -14.33 12.31 -19.70
CA LYS A 75 -14.29 12.82 -21.09
C LYS A 75 -13.86 14.28 -21.15
N LYS A 76 -14.29 15.14 -20.22
CA LYS A 76 -13.84 16.54 -20.13
C LYS A 76 -12.34 16.66 -19.83
N SER A 77 -11.79 15.71 -19.06
CA SER A 77 -10.36 15.66 -18.70
C SER A 77 -9.55 14.69 -19.56
N LYS A 78 -10.03 14.36 -20.77
CA LYS A 78 -9.43 13.33 -21.65
C LYS A 78 -7.95 13.57 -21.96
N SER A 79 -7.49 14.83 -22.00
CA SER A 79 -6.09 15.16 -22.30
C SER A 79 -5.08 14.62 -21.27
N ILE A 80 -5.53 14.31 -20.05
CA ILE A 80 -4.68 13.79 -18.97
C ILE A 80 -4.49 12.26 -19.10
N PHE A 81 -5.41 11.58 -19.77
CA PHE A 81 -5.46 10.12 -19.81
C PHE A 81 -5.11 9.60 -21.22
N SER A 82 -4.27 8.57 -21.28
CA SER A 82 -3.93 7.91 -22.55
C SER A 82 -5.09 7.12 -23.15
N GLN A 83 -5.97 6.58 -22.30
CA GLN A 83 -7.12 5.77 -22.70
C GLN A 83 -8.29 5.95 -21.74
N LEU A 84 -9.51 5.80 -22.26
CA LEU A 84 -10.74 5.70 -21.48
C LEU A 84 -11.42 4.37 -21.79
N VAL A 85 -11.73 3.60 -20.74
CA VAL A 85 -12.37 2.29 -20.84
C VAL A 85 -13.69 2.34 -20.08
N LYS A 86 -14.79 1.95 -20.73
CA LYS A 86 -16.09 1.81 -20.07
C LYS A 86 -16.12 0.49 -19.31
N VAL A 87 -16.18 0.56 -17.98
CA VAL A 87 -16.08 -0.60 -17.08
C VAL A 87 -17.45 -1.20 -16.72
N PHE A 88 -18.50 -0.37 -16.72
CA PHE A 88 -19.87 -0.78 -16.42
C PHE A 88 -20.76 -0.43 -17.62
N ASN A 89 -21.67 -1.32 -18.00
CA ASN A 89 -22.63 -1.08 -19.09
C ASN A 89 -23.74 -0.12 -18.69
#